data_AF-A0A968ZCC4-F1
#
_entry.id   AF-A0A968ZCC4-F1
#
_cell.length_a   1.000
_cell.length_b   1.000
_cell.length_c   1.000
_cell.angle_alpha   90.00
_cell.angle_beta   90.00
_cell.angle_gamma   90.00
#
_symmetry.space_group_name_H-M   'P 1'
#
loop_
_entity.id
_entity.type
_entity.pdbx_description
1 polymer ?
#
loop_
_entity_poly.entity_id
_entity_poly.type
_entity_poly.pdbx_seq_one_letter_code
_entity_poly.pdbx_strand_id
1 'polypeptide(L)'
;MPSSEEYKRQVMRDLAQGNTESLDDVSTDPEQEYQNFDDFAQRSSHEERRQLFGRSLNHDRIPPSQMEPELQKAIAQIDPHERDDVSRAFFKHLKERGLSDRDLESRLGLSTHHPSRMTADDVSKLASFTYHNHPDIFREVMAEQPAILKFLSNPVVGAVLGAIAAKWLHGRK
;
A
#
# COMPACT_ATOMS: atom_id res chain seq x y z
N MET A 1 4.26 -36.34 31.98
CA MET A 1 4.04 -34.96 31.48
C MET A 1 5.42 -34.34 31.27
N PRO A 2 5.87 -34.13 30.03
CA PRO A 2 7.12 -33.43 29.80
C PRO A 2 6.96 -31.96 30.23
N SER A 3 7.94 -31.47 30.98
CA SER A 3 7.86 -30.21 31.72
C SER A 3 8.16 -29.03 30.80
N SER A 4 7.43 -27.93 31.00
CA SER A 4 7.47 -26.64 30.27
C SER A 4 8.89 -26.09 29.98
N GLU A 5 9.90 -26.53 30.74
CA GLU A 5 11.30 -26.17 30.53
C GLU A 5 11.93 -26.72 29.25
N GLU A 6 11.58 -27.93 28.81
CA GLU A 6 12.16 -28.51 27.59
C GLU A 6 11.67 -27.76 26.34
N TYR A 7 10.38 -27.41 26.32
CA TYR A 7 9.78 -26.62 25.25
C TYR A 7 10.42 -25.22 25.16
N LYS A 8 10.63 -24.57 26.30
CA LYS A 8 11.22 -23.22 26.33
C LYS A 8 12.70 -23.21 25.89
N ARG A 9 13.46 -24.27 26.17
CA ARG A 9 14.85 -24.41 25.71
C ARG A 9 14.95 -24.73 24.22
N GLN A 10 13.93 -25.36 23.64
CA GLN A 10 13.88 -25.65 22.21
C GLN A 10 13.56 -24.39 21.41
N VAL A 11 12.51 -23.67 21.80
CA VAL A 11 12.14 -22.37 21.17
C VAL A 11 13.27 -21.35 21.24
N MET A 12 13.99 -21.27 22.36
CA MET A 12 15.15 -20.36 22.50
C MET A 12 16.35 -20.78 21.63
N ARG A 13 16.49 -22.08 21.33
CA ARG A 13 17.55 -22.58 20.43
C ARG A 13 17.22 -22.27 18.98
N ASP A 14 15.95 -22.45 18.60
CA ASP A 14 15.43 -22.13 17.26
C ASP A 14 15.50 -20.62 16.95
N LEU A 15 15.18 -19.75 17.91
CA LEU A 15 15.32 -18.30 17.73
C LEU A 15 16.79 -17.85 17.59
N ALA A 16 17.73 -18.53 18.25
CA ALA A 16 19.14 -18.15 18.25
C ALA A 16 19.92 -18.65 17.02
N GLN A 17 19.43 -19.68 16.33
CA GLN A 17 20.06 -20.21 15.11
C GLN A 17 19.67 -19.45 13.83
N GLY A 18 18.75 -18.49 13.89
CA GLY A 18 18.35 -17.70 12.71
C GLY A 18 17.74 -18.53 11.59
N ASN A 19 17.27 -19.74 11.91
CA ASN A 19 16.65 -20.67 10.98
C ASN A 19 15.13 -20.53 11.11
N THR A 20 14.56 -19.48 10.50
CA THR A 20 13.13 -19.47 10.19
C THR A 20 12.93 -20.43 9.02
N GLU A 21 12.94 -21.74 9.31
CA GLU A 21 12.47 -22.74 8.37
C GLU A 21 11.01 -22.45 8.06
N SER A 22 10.85 -21.86 6.87
CA SER A 22 9.70 -21.96 5.97
C SER A 22 8.80 -23.13 6.35
N LEU A 23 7.65 -22.81 6.94
CA LEU A 23 6.54 -23.75 6.96
C LEU A 23 6.07 -23.88 5.51
N ASP A 24 6.45 -25.00 4.91
CA ASP A 24 5.93 -25.53 3.66
C ASP A 24 4.39 -25.39 3.61
N ASP A 25 3.93 -24.94 2.45
CA ASP A 25 2.55 -25.03 1.94
C ASP A 25 1.49 -24.16 2.63
N VAL A 26 1.66 -22.84 2.53
CA VAL A 26 0.50 -21.95 2.39
C VAL A 26 0.65 -21.28 1.03
N SER A 27 -0.28 -21.57 0.13
CA SER A 27 -0.36 -21.10 -1.25
C SER A 27 0.36 -19.76 -1.46
N THR A 28 1.41 -19.77 -2.28
CA THR A 28 2.24 -18.60 -2.64
C THR A 28 1.48 -17.55 -3.48
N ASP A 29 0.15 -17.61 -3.44
CA ASP A 29 -0.76 -16.82 -4.21
C ASP A 29 -1.79 -16.21 -3.25
N PRO A 30 -1.63 -14.94 -2.84
CA PRO A 30 -2.58 -14.25 -1.98
C PRO A 30 -3.99 -14.16 -2.60
N GLU A 31 -4.19 -14.56 -3.86
CA GLU A 31 -5.53 -14.67 -4.44
C GLU A 31 -6.28 -15.95 -4.00
N GLN A 32 -5.59 -16.93 -3.38
CA GLN A 32 -6.21 -18.19 -2.94
C GLN A 32 -6.71 -18.16 -1.48
N GLU A 33 -6.11 -17.33 -0.62
CA GLU A 33 -6.46 -17.27 0.81
C GLU A 33 -7.64 -16.32 1.10
N TYR A 34 -7.82 -15.31 0.25
CA TYR A 34 -8.80 -14.25 0.46
C TYR A 34 -9.95 -14.36 -0.55
N GLN A 35 -11.18 -14.27 -0.06
CA GLN A 35 -12.36 -14.45 -0.92
C GLN A 35 -12.60 -13.26 -1.85
N ASN A 36 -12.10 -12.09 -1.48
CA ASN A 36 -12.14 -10.85 -2.26
C ASN A 36 -11.19 -9.82 -1.65
N PHE A 37 -11.01 -8.69 -2.34
CA PHE A 37 -10.13 -7.62 -1.90
C PHE A 37 -10.58 -6.91 -0.60
N ASP A 38 -11.86 -6.97 -0.23
CA ASP A 38 -12.37 -6.39 1.03
C ASP A 38 -11.98 -7.28 2.22
N ASP A 39 -12.16 -8.60 2.06
CA ASP A 39 -11.66 -9.64 2.96
C ASP A 39 -10.13 -9.55 3.11
N PHE A 40 -9.42 -9.33 2.01
CA PHE A 40 -7.98 -9.02 2.03
C PHE A 40 -7.69 -7.74 2.82
N ALA A 41 -8.31 -6.61 2.50
CA ALA A 41 -8.05 -5.34 3.19
C ALA A 41 -8.26 -5.45 4.71
N GLN A 42 -9.28 -6.21 5.12
CA GLN A 42 -9.67 -6.39 6.51
C GLN A 42 -8.81 -7.40 7.27
N ARG A 43 -8.40 -8.51 6.65
CA ARG A 43 -7.71 -9.62 7.34
C ARG A 43 -6.21 -9.69 7.09
N SER A 44 -5.72 -9.10 6.00
CA SER A 44 -4.29 -9.14 5.68
C SER A 44 -3.47 -8.38 6.70
N SER A 45 -2.29 -8.92 6.98
CA SER A 45 -1.24 -8.24 7.73
C SER A 45 -0.60 -7.13 6.90
N HIS A 46 0.14 -6.25 7.58
CA HIS A 46 0.90 -5.20 6.93
C HIS A 46 1.94 -5.77 5.93
N GLU A 47 2.60 -6.88 6.27
CA GLU A 47 3.64 -7.49 5.44
C GLU A 47 3.06 -8.09 4.16
N GLU A 48 1.91 -8.76 4.23
CA GLU A 48 1.22 -9.30 3.06
C GLU A 48 0.78 -8.20 2.09
N ARG A 49 0.27 -7.08 2.61
CA ARG A 49 -0.07 -5.90 1.78
C ARG A 49 1.17 -5.33 1.12
N ARG A 50 2.26 -5.18 1.88
CA ARG A 50 3.53 -4.68 1.35
C ARG A 50 4.06 -5.58 0.24
N GLN A 51 3.97 -6.89 0.38
CA GLN A 51 4.39 -7.85 -0.64
C GLN A 51 3.50 -7.79 -1.89
N LEU A 52 2.17 -7.74 -1.72
CA LEU A 52 1.22 -7.61 -2.83
C LEU A 52 1.49 -6.33 -3.63
N PHE A 53 1.58 -5.19 -2.95
CA PHE A 53 1.83 -3.89 -3.58
C PHE A 53 3.22 -3.76 -4.17
N GLY A 54 4.22 -4.35 -3.53
CA GLY A 54 5.57 -4.44 -4.04
C GLY A 54 5.64 -5.17 -5.40
N ARG A 55 4.72 -6.11 -5.66
CA ARG A 55 4.65 -6.86 -6.92
C ARG A 55 3.69 -6.23 -7.94
N SER A 56 2.56 -5.68 -7.51
CA SER A 56 1.51 -5.17 -8.40
C SER A 56 1.75 -3.72 -8.85
N LEU A 57 2.24 -2.84 -7.97
CA LEU A 57 2.41 -1.40 -8.23
C LEU A 57 3.84 -1.05 -8.63
N ASN A 58 4.43 -1.84 -9.53
CA ASN A 58 5.73 -1.53 -10.13
C ASN A 58 5.57 -0.56 -11.31
N HIS A 59 6.50 0.39 -11.44
CA HIS A 59 6.53 1.38 -12.51
C HIS A 59 6.60 0.73 -13.91
N ASP A 60 7.25 -0.44 -14.02
CA ASP A 60 7.29 -1.26 -15.23
C ASP A 60 5.91 -1.77 -15.67
N ARG A 61 4.96 -1.89 -14.74
CA ARG A 61 3.61 -2.39 -15.02
C ARG A 61 2.61 -1.28 -15.21
N ILE A 62 2.77 -0.15 -14.51
CA ILE A 62 1.83 0.97 -14.57
C ILE A 62 2.64 2.27 -14.74
N PRO A 63 2.57 2.94 -15.90
CA PRO A 63 3.22 4.23 -16.05
C PRO A 63 2.49 5.28 -15.20
N PRO A 64 3.20 6.28 -14.62
CA PRO A 64 2.61 7.32 -13.80
C PRO A 64 1.42 8.02 -14.45
N SER A 65 1.51 8.31 -15.74
CA SER A 65 0.43 8.95 -16.51
C SER A 65 -0.91 8.18 -16.52
N GLN A 66 -0.87 6.87 -16.21
CA GLN A 66 -2.07 6.05 -16.06
C GLN A 66 -2.47 5.86 -14.59
N MET A 67 -1.51 5.93 -13.67
CA MET A 67 -1.76 5.79 -12.23
C MET A 67 -2.37 7.07 -11.62
N GLU A 68 -1.85 8.24 -11.99
CA GLU A 68 -2.28 9.55 -11.47
C GLU A 68 -3.81 9.79 -11.53
N PRO A 69 -4.50 9.60 -12.68
CA PRO A 69 -5.94 9.80 -12.74
C PRO A 69 -6.72 8.79 -11.88
N GLU A 70 -6.17 7.59 -11.68
CA GLU A 70 -6.80 6.55 -10.86
C GLU A 70 -6.61 6.83 -9.37
N LEU A 71 -5.42 7.28 -8.97
CA LEU A 71 -5.17 7.79 -7.62
C LEU A 71 -6.10 8.96 -7.32
N GLN A 72 -6.27 9.90 -8.25
CA GLN A 72 -7.15 11.04 -8.05
C GLN A 72 -8.61 10.62 -7.83
N LYS A 73 -9.13 9.71 -8.65
CA LYS A 73 -10.50 9.17 -8.49
C LYS A 73 -10.66 8.39 -7.19
N ALA A 74 -9.66 7.60 -6.81
CA ALA A 74 -9.67 6.83 -5.58
C ALA A 74 -9.67 7.76 -4.37
N ILE A 75 -8.71 8.68 -4.30
CA ILE A 75 -8.53 9.64 -3.19
C ILE A 75 -9.71 10.60 -3.06
N ALA A 76 -10.37 10.96 -4.17
CA ALA A 76 -11.58 11.78 -4.13
C ALA A 76 -12.78 11.08 -3.46
N GLN A 77 -12.79 9.75 -3.43
CA GLN A 77 -13.83 8.95 -2.78
C GLN A 77 -13.48 8.57 -1.34
N ILE A 78 -12.24 8.83 -0.90
CA ILE A 78 -11.82 8.57 0.48
C ILE A 78 -12.52 9.55 1.42
N ASP A 79 -13.01 9.03 2.55
CA ASP A 79 -13.58 9.87 3.60
C ASP A 79 -12.55 10.90 4.10
N PRO A 80 -12.97 12.13 4.44
CA PRO A 80 -12.03 13.18 4.85
C PRO A 80 -11.11 12.79 6.02
N HIS A 81 -11.61 11.95 6.95
CA HIS A 81 -10.82 11.44 8.07
C HIS A 81 -9.75 10.45 7.60
N GLU A 82 -10.11 9.50 6.75
CA GLU A 82 -9.15 8.53 6.22
C GLU A 82 -8.11 9.22 5.33
N ARG A 83 -8.51 10.24 4.58
CA ARG A 83 -7.59 11.06 3.77
C ARG A 83 -6.56 11.77 4.65
N ASP A 84 -6.98 12.25 5.81
CA ASP A 84 -6.09 12.84 6.81
C ASP A 84 -5.03 11.80 7.25
N ASP A 85 -5.45 10.59 7.64
CA ASP A 85 -4.54 9.50 8.04
C ASP A 85 -3.52 9.15 6.93
N VAL A 86 -3.99 9.07 5.68
CA VAL A 86 -3.13 8.84 4.51
C VAL A 86 -2.10 9.95 4.33
N SER A 87 -2.53 11.20 4.41
CA SER A 87 -1.62 12.34 4.26
C SER A 87 -0.59 12.44 5.40
N ARG A 88 -0.98 12.12 6.64
CA ARG A 88 -0.05 12.01 7.78
C ARG A 88 1.01 10.94 7.53
N ALA A 89 0.61 9.78 7.02
CA ALA A 89 1.54 8.69 6.71
C ALA A 89 2.54 9.10 5.63
N PHE A 90 2.08 9.74 4.55
CA PHE A 90 2.98 10.27 3.53
C PHE A 90 4.00 11.26 4.09
N PHE A 91 3.56 12.28 4.83
CA PHE A 91 4.49 13.25 5.40
C PHE A 91 5.45 12.62 6.41
N LYS A 92 4.99 11.67 7.22
CA LYS A 92 5.85 10.93 8.16
C LYS A 92 7.01 10.26 7.42
N HIS A 93 6.73 9.44 6.42
CA HIS A 93 7.75 8.71 5.66
C HIS A 93 8.63 9.64 4.80
N LEU A 94 8.06 10.68 4.21
CA LEU A 94 8.82 11.68 3.45
C LEU A 94 9.80 12.46 4.34
N LYS A 95 9.37 12.78 5.57
CA LYS A 95 10.21 13.44 6.56
C LYS A 95 11.34 12.55 7.06
N GLU A 96 11.12 11.25 7.21
CA GLU A 96 12.17 10.27 7.51
C GLU A 96 13.24 10.21 6.41
N ARG A 97 12.88 10.54 5.16
CA ARG A 97 13.82 10.73 4.04
C ARG A 97 14.46 12.12 3.96
N GLY A 98 14.18 13.00 4.91
CA GLY A 98 14.73 14.36 4.96
C GLY A 98 14.02 15.38 4.06
N LEU A 99 12.83 15.05 3.54
CA LEU A 99 12.01 16.01 2.80
C LEU A 99 11.18 16.83 3.78
N SER A 100 11.22 18.16 3.65
CA SER A 100 10.45 19.04 4.53
C SER A 100 9.03 19.23 4.02
N ASP A 101 8.05 19.22 4.93
CA ASP A 101 6.63 19.37 4.60
C ASP A 101 6.35 20.69 3.85
N ARG A 102 7.07 21.75 4.22
CA ARG A 102 6.94 23.08 3.60
C ARG A 102 7.53 23.14 2.19
N ASP A 103 8.65 22.46 1.96
CA ASP A 103 9.22 22.36 0.61
C ASP A 103 8.32 21.52 -0.29
N LEU A 104 7.74 20.45 0.25
CA LEU A 104 6.77 19.62 -0.47
C LEU A 104 5.52 20.41 -0.84
N GLU A 105 4.98 21.22 0.08
CA GLU A 105 3.87 22.14 -0.22
C GLU A 105 4.19 23.05 -1.41
N SER A 106 5.33 23.72 -1.36
CA SER A 106 5.72 24.65 -2.42
C SER A 106 6.03 23.95 -3.75
N ARG A 107 6.73 22.81 -3.74
CA ARG A 107 7.16 22.09 -4.95
C ARG A 107 6.00 21.40 -5.66
N LEU A 108 5.06 20.85 -4.90
CA LEU A 108 3.92 20.11 -5.44
C LEU A 108 2.70 21.02 -5.65
N GLY A 109 2.78 22.29 -5.24
CA GLY A 109 1.64 23.21 -5.29
C GLY A 109 0.48 22.68 -4.46
N LEU A 110 0.77 22.21 -3.25
CA LEU A 110 -0.27 21.81 -2.30
C LEU A 110 -0.92 23.06 -1.72
N SER A 111 -2.22 22.99 -1.51
CA SER A 111 -2.99 24.05 -0.87
C SER A 111 -2.58 24.21 0.61
N THR A 112 -2.09 23.15 1.22
CA THR A 112 -1.55 23.14 2.59
C THR A 112 -0.71 21.87 2.85
N HIS A 113 0.27 21.98 3.75
CA HIS A 113 0.99 20.85 4.35
C HIS A 113 0.31 20.27 5.59
N HIS A 114 -0.83 20.83 6.04
CA HIS A 114 -1.54 20.33 7.21
C HIS A 114 -2.46 19.17 6.84
N PRO A 115 -2.20 17.92 7.30
CA PRO A 115 -2.94 16.72 6.90
C PRO A 115 -4.46 16.85 6.98
N SER A 116 -4.98 17.38 8.09
CA SER A 116 -6.41 17.55 8.34
C SER A 116 -7.12 18.58 7.46
N ARG A 117 -6.37 19.37 6.68
CA ARG A 117 -6.90 20.39 5.77
C ARG A 117 -6.60 20.10 4.31
N MET A 118 -5.91 19.01 4.02
CA MET A 118 -5.59 18.64 2.65
C MET A 118 -6.84 18.24 1.88
N THR A 119 -6.92 18.70 0.64
CA THR A 119 -7.95 18.29 -0.31
C THR A 119 -7.60 16.94 -0.95
N ALA A 120 -8.55 16.34 -1.66
CA ALA A 120 -8.27 15.14 -2.45
C ALA A 120 -7.18 15.39 -3.50
N ASP A 121 -7.15 16.57 -4.11
CA ASP A 121 -6.13 16.97 -5.07
C ASP A 121 -4.73 17.02 -4.43
N ASP A 122 -4.62 17.63 -3.24
CA ASP A 122 -3.33 17.72 -2.54
C ASP A 122 -2.77 16.34 -2.18
N VAL A 123 -3.62 15.43 -1.69
CA VAL A 123 -3.20 14.05 -1.36
C VAL A 123 -2.90 13.25 -2.63
N SER A 124 -3.60 13.51 -3.74
CA SER A 124 -3.31 12.88 -5.04
C SER A 124 -1.95 13.31 -5.57
N LYS A 125 -1.58 14.58 -5.43
CA LYS A 125 -0.25 15.10 -5.77
C LYS A 125 0.85 14.45 -4.93
N LEU A 126 0.64 14.26 -3.62
CA LEU A 126 1.57 13.53 -2.76
C LEU A 126 1.72 12.06 -3.20
N ALA A 127 0.60 11.38 -3.43
CA ALA A 127 0.58 9.99 -3.86
C ALA A 127 1.29 9.82 -5.21
N SER A 128 1.06 10.73 -6.16
CA SER A 128 1.69 10.72 -7.49
C SER A 128 3.18 11.02 -7.42
N PHE A 129 3.57 12.01 -6.61
CA PHE A 129 4.97 12.34 -6.36
C PHE A 129 5.74 11.17 -5.75
N THR A 130 5.18 10.52 -4.74
CA THR A 130 5.79 9.35 -4.10
C THR A 130 5.81 8.15 -5.04
N TYR A 131 4.74 7.90 -5.80
CA TYR A 131 4.73 6.85 -6.81
C TYR A 131 5.87 7.01 -7.83
N HIS A 132 6.14 8.25 -8.26
CA HIS A 132 7.19 8.53 -9.24
C HIS A 132 8.61 8.55 -8.64
N ASN A 133 8.80 9.21 -7.48
CA ASN A 133 10.13 9.53 -6.95
C ASN A 133 10.55 8.62 -5.78
N HIS A 134 9.59 8.09 -5.03
CA HIS A 134 9.80 7.31 -3.81
C HIS A 134 8.82 6.11 -3.77
N PRO A 135 8.92 5.17 -4.74
CA PRO A 135 7.96 4.08 -4.86
C PRO A 135 7.94 3.17 -3.61
N ASP A 136 9.02 3.15 -2.84
CA ASP A 136 9.10 2.47 -1.54
C ASP A 136 8.17 3.13 -0.50
N ILE A 137 8.17 4.46 -0.37
CA ILE A 137 7.28 5.20 0.54
C ILE A 137 5.84 5.01 0.11
N PHE A 138 5.58 5.08 -1.19
CA PHE A 138 4.25 4.87 -1.71
C PHE A 138 3.71 3.49 -1.30
N ARG A 139 4.50 2.42 -1.48
CA ARG A 139 4.13 1.05 -1.06
C ARG A 139 3.92 0.96 0.45
N GLU A 140 4.76 1.63 1.23
CA GLU A 140 4.65 1.65 2.68
C GLU A 140 3.32 2.23 3.12
N VAL A 141 2.96 3.41 2.60
CA VAL A 141 1.70 4.08 2.95
C VAL A 141 0.51 3.27 2.50
N MET A 142 0.56 2.64 1.31
CA MET A 142 -0.51 1.73 0.85
C MET A 142 -0.68 0.51 1.78
N ALA A 143 0.42 -0.01 2.34
CA ALA A 143 0.39 -1.15 3.25
C ALA A 143 -0.05 -0.76 4.68
N GLU A 144 0.29 0.45 5.14
CA GLU A 144 -0.11 0.99 6.44
C GLU A 144 -1.58 1.38 6.48
N GLN A 145 -2.13 1.89 5.37
CA GLN A 145 -3.46 2.50 5.34
C GLN A 145 -4.50 1.58 4.68
N PRO A 146 -5.25 0.77 5.46
CA PRO A 146 -6.28 -0.12 4.92
C PRO A 146 -7.44 0.65 4.27
N ALA A 147 -7.59 1.94 4.60
CA ALA A 147 -8.52 2.83 3.91
C ALA A 147 -8.29 2.78 2.40
N ILE A 148 -7.04 2.95 1.94
CA ILE A 148 -6.72 2.96 0.50
C ILE A 148 -6.98 1.58 -0.14
N LEU A 149 -6.72 0.51 0.61
CA LEU A 149 -7.01 -0.87 0.19
C LEU A 149 -8.49 -1.13 -0.05
N LYS A 150 -9.38 -0.59 0.81
CA LYS A 150 -10.85 -0.69 0.64
C LYS A 150 -11.36 -0.02 -0.64
N PHE A 151 -10.60 0.88 -1.25
CA PHE A 151 -10.96 1.50 -2.53
C PHE A 151 -10.50 0.69 -3.74
N LEU A 152 -9.36 -0.01 -3.65
CA LEU A 152 -8.95 -0.98 -4.68
C LEU A 152 -9.88 -2.20 -4.70
N SER A 153 -10.52 -2.51 -3.56
CA SER A 153 -11.48 -3.61 -3.43
C SER A 153 -12.89 -3.30 -3.91
N ASN A 154 -13.22 -2.02 -4.15
CA ASN A 154 -14.54 -1.63 -4.60
C ASN A 154 -14.73 -2.04 -6.08
N PRO A 155 -15.73 -2.86 -6.44
CA PRO A 155 -15.93 -3.34 -7.81
C PRO A 155 -16.12 -2.22 -8.85
N VAL A 156 -16.51 -1.00 -8.45
CA VAL A 156 -16.57 0.15 -9.37
C VAL A 156 -15.18 0.65 -9.73
N VAL A 157 -14.25 0.68 -8.78
CA VAL A 157 -12.85 1.08 -8.99
C VAL A 157 -12.02 -0.10 -9.52
N GLY A 158 -12.31 -1.32 -9.07
CA GLY A 158 -11.88 -2.57 -9.68
C GLY A 158 -12.41 -2.74 -11.10
N ALA A 159 -13.50 -2.08 -11.49
CA ALA A 159 -13.93 -1.98 -12.89
C ALA A 159 -13.19 -0.88 -13.66
N VAL A 160 -12.66 0.18 -13.01
CA VAL A 160 -11.78 1.14 -13.69
C VAL A 160 -10.39 0.53 -13.88
N LEU A 161 -9.81 -0.06 -12.85
CA LEU A 161 -8.59 -0.86 -12.94
C LEU A 161 -8.79 -2.12 -13.79
N GLY A 162 -9.98 -2.71 -13.78
CA GLY A 162 -10.37 -3.87 -14.60
C GLY A 162 -10.62 -3.51 -16.07
N ALA A 163 -11.15 -2.34 -16.37
CA ALA A 163 -11.25 -1.80 -17.72
C ALA A 163 -9.87 -1.40 -18.27
N ILE A 164 -9.00 -0.89 -17.41
CA ILE A 164 -7.59 -0.66 -17.74
C ILE A 164 -6.91 -2.03 -17.96
N ALA A 165 -7.04 -3.00 -17.06
CA ALA A 165 -6.49 -4.36 -17.22
C ALA A 165 -7.04 -5.08 -18.47
N ALA A 166 -8.32 -4.94 -18.79
CA ALA A 166 -8.94 -5.48 -20.00
C ALA A 166 -8.40 -4.82 -21.28
N LYS A 167 -8.15 -3.51 -21.26
CA LYS A 167 -7.50 -2.78 -22.36
C LYS A 167 -6.02 -3.17 -22.51
N TRP A 168 -5.37 -3.56 -21.41
CA TRP A 168 -3.97 -4.01 -21.38
C TRP A 168 -3.78 -5.48 -21.81
N LEU A 169 -4.75 -6.37 -21.53
CA LEU A 169 -4.77 -7.75 -22.05
C LEU A 169 -5.09 -7.82 -23.55
N HIS A 170 -5.81 -6.83 -24.10
CA HIS A 170 -6.15 -6.78 -25.53
C HIS A 170 -5.03 -6.21 -26.43
N GLY A 171 -3.89 -5.81 -25.85
CA GLY A 171 -2.73 -5.28 -26.57
C GLY A 171 -1.72 -6.33 -27.06
N ARG A 172 -1.90 -7.62 -26.73
CA ARG A 172 -1.13 -8.71 -27.33
C ARG A 172 -1.85 -9.24 -28.57
N LYS A 173 -1.61 -8.60 -29.71
CA LYS A 173 -1.69 -9.23 -31.02
C LYS A 173 -0.49 -8.78 -31.85
#